data_AF-A0A2E2ER43-F1
#
_entry.id   AF-A0A2E2ER43-F1
#
_cell.length_a   1.000
_cell.length_b   1.000
_cell.length_c   1.000
_cell.angle_alpha   90.00
_cell.angle_beta   90.00
_cell.angle_gamma   90.00
#
_symmetry.space_group_name_H-M   'P 1'
#
loop_
_entity.id
_entity.type
_entity.pdbx_description
1 polymer ?
#
loop_
_entity_poly.entity_id
_entity_poly.type
_entity_poly.pdbx_seq_one_letter_code
_entity_poly.pdbx_strand_id
1 'polypeptide(L)'
;MKIKQSIFLVALISLALTSCRKEETEFIQAPEEETLNPNSNVALLMQRTASNDGSNDNIVDRANCFSIAFPYTINVNGQQLYINSQSDFEIIECVFSDDDVNEVEINFPITIILSDFSEVSITNTTELNDYINSCNGENEADDDIECIDFEYPIEASIFNANNQLLDTVYLQSDSQLYSFIDDIDEDDIVTLEFPITVYLANGLEVTINNLNELETAIENADNTCDEDDDYDYEDDDCDNCTLAMVEELLLNCSDWEVDKLERNNNDYDNLYDGYEFNFFSNGTMSVYWSGITAYGTWIASGSGNDIEIIVDVPDLPLCNNNWILHEIENCSDETKIDLRVGDADRLRYVNNCN
;
A
#
# COMPACT_ATOMS: atom_id res chain seq x y z
N MET A 1 -62.59 -27.27 -57.78
CA MET A 1 -61.33 -27.83 -57.20
C MET A 1 -60.39 -26.77 -56.65
N LYS A 2 -60.20 -25.61 -57.30
CA LYS A 2 -59.23 -24.58 -56.85
C LYS A 2 -59.51 -23.96 -55.47
N ILE A 3 -60.77 -23.68 -55.12
CA ILE A 3 -61.14 -23.09 -53.80
C ILE A 3 -60.87 -24.05 -52.63
N LYS A 4 -61.10 -25.36 -52.80
CA LYS A 4 -60.81 -26.36 -51.77
C LYS A 4 -59.31 -26.54 -51.54
N GLN A 5 -58.49 -26.38 -52.58
CA GLN A 5 -57.03 -26.41 -52.47
C GLN A 5 -56.48 -25.16 -51.75
N SER A 6 -57.07 -23.98 -52.00
CA SER A 6 -56.68 -22.75 -51.30
C SER A 6 -57.02 -22.77 -49.80
N ILE A 7 -58.18 -23.31 -49.40
CA ILE A 7 -58.56 -23.43 -47.99
C ILE A 7 -57.64 -24.41 -47.25
N PHE A 8 -57.23 -25.51 -47.91
CA PHE A 8 -56.31 -26.47 -47.34
C PHE A 8 -54.91 -25.89 -47.16
N LEU A 9 -54.45 -25.06 -48.10
CA LEU A 9 -53.15 -24.40 -48.02
C LEU A 9 -53.10 -23.34 -46.90
N VAL A 10 -54.18 -22.58 -46.70
CA VAL A 10 -54.28 -21.59 -45.61
C VAL A 10 -54.34 -22.28 -44.25
N ALA A 11 -55.07 -23.39 -44.13
CA ALA A 11 -55.12 -24.18 -42.90
C ALA A 11 -53.75 -24.79 -42.53
N LEU A 12 -52.97 -25.21 -43.53
CA LEU A 12 -51.63 -25.76 -43.35
C LEU A 12 -50.61 -24.69 -42.92
N ILE A 13 -50.75 -23.47 -43.44
CA ILE A 13 -49.91 -22.32 -43.05
C ILE A 13 -50.25 -21.83 -41.63
N SER A 14 -51.53 -21.84 -41.24
CA SER A 14 -51.92 -21.51 -39.86
C SER A 14 -51.46 -22.53 -38.82
N LEU A 15 -51.25 -23.80 -39.20
CA LEU A 15 -50.65 -24.82 -38.32
C LEU A 15 -49.13 -24.70 -38.19
N ALA A 16 -48.46 -23.99 -39.11
CA ALA A 16 -47.01 -23.79 -39.09
C ALA A 16 -46.57 -22.55 -38.28
N LEU A 17 -47.51 -21.74 -37.77
CA LEU A 17 -47.24 -20.55 -36.96
C LEU A 17 -47.39 -20.78 -35.45
N THR A 18 -47.71 -22.00 -35.01
CA THR A 18 -47.65 -22.36 -33.58
C THR A 18 -46.25 -22.87 -33.23
N SER A 19 -45.25 -21.99 -33.34
CA SER A 19 -43.98 -22.23 -32.66
C SER A 19 -44.16 -21.82 -31.20
N CYS A 20 -44.66 -22.74 -30.38
CA CYS A 20 -44.39 -22.65 -28.95
C CYS A 20 -42.93 -23.03 -28.79
N ARG A 21 -42.04 -22.04 -28.67
CA ARG A 21 -40.65 -22.27 -28.26
C ARG A 21 -40.72 -23.02 -26.92
N LYS A 22 -40.48 -24.33 -26.96
CA LYS A 22 -40.32 -25.15 -25.76
C LYS A 22 -38.82 -25.21 -25.49
N GLU A 23 -38.26 -24.05 -25.19
CA GLU A 23 -36.96 -24.04 -24.54
C GLU A 23 -37.23 -24.37 -23.09
N GLU A 24 -36.93 -25.61 -22.72
CA GLU A 24 -36.46 -25.86 -21.37
C GLU A 24 -35.09 -25.19 -21.31
N THR A 25 -35.05 -23.95 -20.83
CA THR A 25 -33.81 -23.37 -20.33
C THR A 25 -33.48 -24.21 -19.10
N GLU A 26 -32.55 -25.16 -19.23
CA GLU A 26 -31.84 -25.62 -18.05
C GLU A 26 -31.18 -24.36 -17.47
N PHE A 27 -31.73 -23.87 -16.36
CA PHE A 27 -31.12 -22.82 -15.58
C PHE A 27 -29.92 -23.48 -14.92
N ILE A 28 -28.77 -23.44 -15.60
CA ILE A 28 -27.50 -23.75 -14.98
C ILE A 28 -27.23 -22.55 -14.07
N GLN A 29 -27.70 -22.67 -12.83
CA GLN A 29 -27.38 -21.73 -11.79
C GLN A 29 -25.87 -21.78 -11.61
N ALA A 30 -25.22 -20.61 -11.56
CA ALA A 30 -23.81 -20.55 -11.20
C ALA A 30 -23.63 -21.28 -9.85
N PRO A 31 -22.48 -21.93 -9.62
CA PRO A 31 -22.15 -22.49 -8.32
C PRO A 31 -22.42 -21.45 -7.23
N GLU A 32 -23.04 -21.87 -6.12
CA GLU A 32 -23.30 -20.98 -4.98
C GLU A 32 -21.99 -20.37 -4.45
N GLU A 33 -20.90 -21.11 -4.58
CA GLU A 33 -19.53 -20.72 -4.20
C GLU A 33 -18.89 -19.63 -5.11
N GLU A 34 -19.56 -19.28 -6.21
CA GLU A 34 -19.14 -18.23 -7.16
C GLU A 34 -20.16 -17.08 -7.24
N THR A 35 -21.32 -17.22 -6.59
CA THR A 35 -22.38 -16.21 -6.62
C THR A 35 -22.22 -15.23 -5.46
N LEU A 36 -21.86 -13.99 -5.78
CA LEU A 36 -21.69 -12.92 -4.81
C LEU A 36 -23.05 -12.33 -4.47
N ASN A 37 -23.57 -12.68 -3.28
CA ASN A 37 -24.80 -12.06 -2.80
C ASN A 37 -24.50 -10.67 -2.22
N PRO A 38 -25.28 -9.63 -2.58
CA PRO A 38 -25.15 -8.33 -1.92
C PRO A 38 -25.35 -8.47 -0.41
N ASN A 39 -24.53 -7.77 0.38
CA ASN A 39 -24.48 -7.84 1.85
C ASN A 39 -24.08 -9.20 2.45
N SER A 40 -23.52 -10.12 1.66
CA SER A 40 -22.85 -11.30 2.22
C SER A 40 -21.58 -10.90 2.98
N ASN A 41 -21.09 -11.76 3.87
CA ASN A 41 -19.85 -11.51 4.62
C ASN A 41 -18.68 -11.24 3.66
N VAL A 42 -18.45 -12.14 2.69
CA VAL A 42 -17.46 -11.94 1.63
C VAL A 42 -17.63 -10.63 0.85
N ALA A 43 -18.86 -10.19 0.52
CA ALA A 43 -19.06 -8.92 -0.19
C ALA A 43 -18.63 -7.72 0.67
N LEU A 44 -18.98 -7.72 1.96
CA LEU A 44 -18.55 -6.68 2.89
C LEU A 44 -17.04 -6.69 3.09
N LEU A 45 -16.42 -7.87 3.25
CA LEU A 45 -14.97 -8.00 3.35
C LEU A 45 -14.27 -7.46 2.11
N MET A 46 -14.74 -7.83 0.91
CA MET A 46 -14.19 -7.29 -0.35
C MET A 46 -14.35 -5.76 -0.44
N GLN A 47 -15.45 -5.20 0.07
CA GLN A 47 -15.67 -3.76 0.08
C GLN A 47 -14.71 -3.05 1.05
N ARG A 48 -14.50 -3.60 2.25
CA ARG A 48 -13.55 -3.10 3.27
C ARG A 48 -12.10 -3.19 2.80
N THR A 49 -11.73 -4.28 2.13
CA THR A 49 -10.40 -4.43 1.52
C THR A 49 -10.18 -3.46 0.35
N ALA A 50 -11.24 -2.97 -0.29
CA ALA A 50 -11.16 -2.08 -1.43
C ALA A 50 -11.46 -0.62 -1.08
N SER A 51 -11.70 -0.25 0.18
CA SER A 51 -11.92 1.15 0.55
C SER A 51 -10.65 1.97 0.37
N ASN A 52 -10.82 3.28 0.22
CA ASN A 52 -9.71 4.19 0.43
C ASN A 52 -9.46 4.29 1.93
N ASP A 53 -8.34 3.76 2.37
CA ASP A 53 -7.83 3.87 3.74
C ASP A 53 -7.68 5.36 4.13
N GLY A 54 -6.58 6.00 3.72
CA GLY A 54 -6.36 7.42 4.01
C GLY A 54 -5.14 7.67 4.88
N SER A 55 -4.60 6.65 5.53
CA SER A 55 -3.36 6.68 6.31
C SER A 55 -2.16 7.29 5.56
N ASN A 56 -2.09 7.04 4.25
CA ASN A 56 -0.95 7.37 3.38
C ASN A 56 -0.46 8.82 3.46
N ASP A 57 -1.31 9.79 3.82
CA ASP A 57 -0.93 11.20 3.96
C ASP A 57 -1.13 11.79 5.37
N ASN A 58 -1.15 10.92 6.39
CA ASN A 58 -1.16 11.29 7.81
C ASN A 58 -0.05 12.30 8.19
N ILE A 59 1.11 12.23 7.52
CA ILE A 59 2.21 13.20 7.68
C ILE A 59 1.78 14.65 7.39
N VAL A 60 0.73 14.84 6.58
CA VAL A 60 0.21 16.15 6.17
C VAL A 60 -0.99 16.61 6.98
N ASP A 61 -2.00 15.76 7.14
CA ASP A 61 -3.30 16.16 7.68
C ASP A 61 -3.68 15.50 9.02
N ARG A 62 -2.97 14.45 9.42
CA ARG A 62 -3.22 13.67 10.64
C ARG A 62 -4.63 13.10 10.68
N ALA A 63 -5.07 12.52 9.57
CA ALA A 63 -6.36 11.85 9.47
C ALA A 63 -6.24 10.56 8.66
N ASN A 64 -6.48 9.43 9.32
CA ASN A 64 -6.35 8.11 8.71
C ASN A 64 -7.54 7.71 7.83
N CYS A 65 -8.70 8.38 7.93
CA CYS A 65 -9.94 7.91 7.31
C CYS A 65 -10.30 8.54 5.94
N PHE A 66 -9.41 9.36 5.39
CA PHE A 66 -9.53 9.96 4.05
C PHE A 66 -8.14 10.41 3.58
N SER A 67 -7.97 10.58 2.27
CA SER A 67 -6.71 11.10 1.71
C SER A 67 -6.88 12.45 1.01
N ILE A 68 -5.81 13.24 0.88
CA ILE A 68 -5.80 14.47 0.07
C ILE A 68 -5.45 14.14 -1.38
N ALA A 69 -6.35 14.48 -2.30
CA ALA A 69 -6.13 14.31 -3.73
C ALA A 69 -4.97 15.20 -4.25
N PHE A 70 -3.99 14.57 -4.91
CA PHE A 70 -2.92 15.30 -5.59
C PHE A 70 -3.43 16.12 -6.80
N PRO A 71 -2.78 17.24 -7.16
CA PRO A 71 -1.69 17.90 -6.44
C PRO A 71 -2.19 18.96 -5.46
N TYR A 72 -1.43 19.20 -4.40
CA TYR A 72 -1.68 20.28 -3.44
C TYR A 72 -0.38 20.98 -3.01
N THR A 73 -0.52 22.04 -2.23
CA THR A 73 0.62 22.84 -1.75
C THR A 73 0.52 22.97 -0.25
N ILE A 74 1.64 22.81 0.43
CA ILE A 74 1.75 22.95 1.86
C ILE A 74 2.93 23.85 2.21
N ASN A 75 2.94 24.31 3.45
CA ASN A 75 4.03 25.03 4.05
C ASN A 75 4.49 24.25 5.28
N VAL A 76 5.68 23.66 5.20
CA VAL A 76 6.28 22.84 6.25
C VAL A 76 7.39 23.66 6.89
N ASN A 77 7.28 23.98 8.18
CA ASN A 77 8.27 24.80 8.90
C ASN A 77 8.64 26.15 8.25
N GLY A 78 7.76 26.71 7.41
CA GLY A 78 8.01 27.96 6.67
C GLY A 78 8.54 27.75 5.24
N GLN A 79 8.79 26.51 4.83
CA GLN A 79 9.15 26.11 3.48
C GLN A 79 7.92 25.67 2.68
N GLN A 80 7.68 26.31 1.54
CA GLN A 80 6.61 25.93 0.63
C GLN A 80 7.00 24.70 -0.19
N LEU A 81 6.20 23.64 -0.11
CA LEU A 81 6.35 22.38 -0.86
C LEU A 81 5.16 22.17 -1.81
N TYR A 82 5.43 21.55 -2.95
CA TYR A 82 4.42 21.17 -3.94
C TYR A 82 4.33 19.66 -3.99
N ILE A 83 3.21 19.11 -3.54
CA ILE A 83 2.99 17.68 -3.43
C ILE A 83 2.16 17.22 -4.64
N ASN A 84 2.75 16.37 -5.48
CA ASN A 84 2.14 15.87 -6.71
C ASN A 84 1.96 14.35 -6.72
N SER A 85 2.65 13.65 -5.82
CA SER A 85 2.56 12.20 -5.61
C SER A 85 3.04 11.84 -4.22
N GLN A 86 2.78 10.60 -3.79
CA GLN A 86 3.22 10.05 -2.51
C GLN A 86 4.75 10.12 -2.32
N SER A 87 5.54 9.96 -3.39
CA SER A 87 7.00 10.14 -3.33
C SER A 87 7.46 11.53 -2.88
N ASP A 88 6.59 12.54 -2.94
CA ASP A 88 6.93 13.89 -2.46
C ASP A 88 6.83 13.98 -0.91
N PHE A 89 6.34 12.95 -0.21
CA PHE A 89 6.31 12.88 1.27
C PHE A 89 7.70 12.71 1.88
N GLU A 90 8.62 12.02 1.19
CA GLU A 90 10.04 11.95 1.57
C GLU A 90 10.65 13.37 1.76
N ILE A 91 10.18 14.36 1.00
CA ILE A 91 10.63 15.76 1.12
C ILE A 91 10.11 16.40 2.41
N ILE A 92 8.93 16.00 2.89
CA ILE A 92 8.35 16.49 4.14
C ILE A 92 9.14 15.94 5.33
N GLU A 93 9.43 14.63 5.33
CA GLU A 93 10.29 13.98 6.33
C GLU A 93 11.65 14.66 6.42
N CYS A 94 12.26 14.97 5.26
CA CYS A 94 13.51 15.72 5.23
C CYS A 94 13.45 17.11 5.86
N VAL A 95 12.30 17.80 5.78
CA VAL A 95 12.14 19.12 6.43
C VAL A 95 11.90 18.97 7.94
N PHE A 96 11.32 17.85 8.39
CA PHE A 96 11.17 17.53 9.80
C PHE A 96 12.49 17.10 10.45
N SER A 97 13.32 16.32 9.76
CA SER A 97 14.60 15.85 10.32
C SER A 97 15.62 16.99 10.55
N ASP A 98 15.47 18.11 9.84
CA ASP A 98 16.31 19.32 9.97
C ASP A 98 15.95 20.21 11.19
N ASP A 99 14.73 20.12 11.73
CA ASP A 99 14.19 21.05 12.74
C ASP A 99 13.41 20.32 13.86
N ASP A 100 13.52 20.77 15.13
CA ASP A 100 12.72 20.24 16.27
C ASP A 100 11.21 20.65 16.21
N VAL A 101 10.72 21.11 15.07
CA VAL A 101 9.36 21.63 14.88
C VAL A 101 8.74 20.88 13.71
N ASN A 102 7.54 20.33 13.90
CA ASN A 102 6.82 19.60 12.84
C ASN A 102 5.48 20.30 12.59
N GLU A 103 5.53 21.49 11.98
CA GLU A 103 4.36 22.30 11.65
C GLU A 103 4.05 22.24 10.15
N VAL A 104 2.84 21.77 9.81
CA VAL A 104 2.31 21.73 8.44
C VAL A 104 1.12 22.67 8.32
N GLU A 105 1.19 23.58 7.35
CA GLU A 105 0.08 24.46 6.97
C GLU A 105 -0.35 24.18 5.52
N ILE A 106 -1.56 23.67 5.34
CA ILE A 106 -2.12 23.37 4.02
C ILE A 106 -2.62 24.64 3.30
N ASN A 107 -2.23 24.81 2.04
CA ASN A 107 -2.73 25.89 1.19
C ASN A 107 -4.05 25.49 0.50
N PHE A 108 -5.16 26.01 1.01
CA PHE A 108 -6.49 25.81 0.42
C PHE A 108 -6.72 26.57 -0.89
N PRO A 109 -7.63 26.09 -1.76
CA PRO A 109 -8.45 24.88 -1.58
C PRO A 109 -7.70 23.58 -1.90
N ILE A 110 -8.14 22.50 -1.25
CA ILE A 110 -7.74 21.11 -1.55
C ILE A 110 -8.98 20.26 -1.85
N THR A 111 -8.77 19.04 -2.31
CA THR A 111 -9.82 18.02 -2.43
C THR A 111 -9.42 16.83 -1.56
N ILE A 112 -10.35 16.33 -0.75
CA ILE A 112 -10.18 15.06 -0.02
C ILE A 112 -10.95 13.95 -0.73
N ILE A 113 -10.48 12.72 -0.59
CA ILE A 113 -11.07 11.48 -1.09
C ILE A 113 -11.48 10.67 0.14
N LEU A 114 -12.78 10.46 0.32
CA LEU A 114 -13.30 9.67 1.44
C LEU A 114 -13.14 8.16 1.19
N SER A 115 -13.43 7.34 2.19
CA SER A 115 -13.34 5.87 2.09
C SER A 115 -14.16 5.23 0.97
N ASP A 116 -15.24 5.89 0.55
CA ASP A 116 -16.07 5.51 -0.59
C ASP A 116 -15.60 6.07 -1.95
N PHE A 117 -14.38 6.63 -2.00
CA PHE A 117 -13.79 7.35 -3.12
C PHE A 117 -14.55 8.61 -3.56
N SER A 118 -15.53 9.08 -2.79
CA SER A 118 -16.18 10.34 -3.09
C SER A 118 -15.25 11.52 -2.79
N GLU A 119 -15.25 12.49 -3.70
CA GLU A 119 -14.39 13.67 -3.60
C GLU A 119 -15.14 14.85 -2.96
N VAL A 120 -14.51 15.49 -1.98
CA VAL A 120 -15.02 16.71 -1.34
C VAL A 120 -14.01 17.84 -1.47
N SER A 121 -14.45 18.99 -1.97
CA SER A 121 -13.60 20.19 -2.02
C SER A 121 -13.61 20.92 -0.68
N ILE A 122 -12.43 21.10 -0.09
CA ILE A 122 -12.23 21.76 1.19
C ILE A 122 -11.62 23.14 0.94
N THR A 123 -12.22 24.17 1.54
CA THR A 123 -11.88 25.57 1.23
C THR A 123 -11.08 26.28 2.33
N ASN A 124 -11.01 25.68 3.52
CA ASN A 124 -10.34 26.26 4.68
C ASN A 124 -10.10 25.22 5.78
N THR A 125 -9.23 25.55 6.74
CA THR A 125 -8.85 24.68 7.87
C THR A 125 -10.02 24.27 8.77
N THR A 126 -11.05 25.11 8.92
CA THR A 126 -12.20 24.75 9.78
C THR A 126 -12.99 23.60 9.17
N GLU A 127 -13.19 23.66 7.85
CA GLU A 127 -13.87 22.60 7.10
C GLU A 127 -13.05 21.31 7.12
N LEU A 128 -11.73 21.38 6.92
CA LEU A 128 -10.85 20.21 7.05
C LEU A 128 -10.93 19.57 8.45
N ASN A 129 -10.82 20.39 9.51
CA ASN A 129 -10.89 19.90 10.87
C ASN A 129 -12.23 19.23 11.20
N ASP A 130 -13.34 19.63 10.57
CA ASP A 130 -14.62 18.94 10.77
C ASP A 130 -14.57 17.48 10.26
N TYR A 131 -13.80 17.21 9.20
CA TYR A 131 -13.54 15.85 8.70
C TYR A 131 -12.52 15.11 9.56
N ILE A 132 -11.38 15.73 9.91
CA ILE A 132 -10.36 15.11 10.79
C ILE A 132 -11.00 14.65 12.11
N ASN A 133 -11.83 15.49 12.73
CA ASN A 133 -12.50 15.15 13.99
C ASN A 133 -13.58 14.04 13.86
N SER A 134 -13.85 13.57 12.63
CA SER A 134 -14.76 12.45 12.37
C SER A 134 -14.05 11.13 12.14
N CYS A 135 -12.72 11.14 11.93
CA CYS A 135 -11.91 9.94 11.87
C CYS A 135 -11.79 9.27 13.24
N ASN A 136 -11.39 8.00 13.22
CA ASN A 136 -10.92 7.33 14.41
C ASN A 136 -9.62 7.99 14.88
N GLY A 137 -9.26 7.79 16.15
CA GLY A 137 -8.02 8.37 16.68
C GLY A 137 -6.80 7.63 16.13
N GLU A 138 -5.62 8.18 16.39
CA GLU A 138 -4.33 7.52 16.15
C GLU A 138 -4.30 6.08 16.67
N ASN A 139 -3.93 5.12 15.81
CA ASN A 139 -3.80 3.70 16.15
C ASN A 139 -5.09 3.07 16.73
N GLU A 140 -6.27 3.51 16.26
CA GLU A 140 -7.55 2.97 16.69
C GLU A 140 -8.21 2.19 15.56
N ALA A 141 -8.36 0.88 15.76
CA ALA A 141 -9.01 -0.03 14.82
C ALA A 141 -10.25 0.57 14.14
N ASP A 142 -10.26 0.48 12.82
CA ASP A 142 -11.32 0.99 11.97
C ASP A 142 -11.99 -0.13 11.15
N ASP A 143 -12.63 0.27 10.06
CA ASP A 143 -13.52 -0.59 9.29
C ASP A 143 -12.87 -1.10 7.99
N ASP A 144 -11.68 -0.67 7.61
CA ASP A 144 -10.97 -1.12 6.41
C ASP A 144 -10.14 -2.38 6.68
N ILE A 145 -9.50 -2.90 5.63
CA ILE A 145 -8.63 -4.08 5.70
C ILE A 145 -7.46 -3.87 4.72
N GLU A 146 -6.29 -3.57 5.26
CA GLU A 146 -5.10 -3.10 4.52
C GLU A 146 -4.11 -4.24 4.30
N CYS A 147 -4.14 -5.26 5.18
CA CYS A 147 -3.15 -6.34 5.18
C CYS A 147 -3.27 -7.35 4.03
N ILE A 148 -4.16 -7.09 3.06
CA ILE A 148 -4.38 -7.91 1.88
C ILE A 148 -4.90 -7.04 0.72
N ASP A 149 -4.30 -7.16 -0.46
CA ASP A 149 -4.66 -6.40 -1.65
C ASP A 149 -5.15 -7.30 -2.79
N PHE A 150 -6.03 -6.77 -3.63
CA PHE A 150 -6.45 -7.44 -4.86
C PHE A 150 -5.47 -7.21 -6.02
N GLU A 151 -5.12 -8.27 -6.75
CA GLU A 151 -4.52 -8.10 -8.07
C GLU A 151 -5.62 -7.80 -9.11
N TYR A 152 -5.52 -6.65 -9.76
CA TYR A 152 -6.41 -6.26 -10.86
C TYR A 152 -5.89 -6.70 -12.23
N PRO A 153 -6.77 -7.02 -13.19
CA PRO A 153 -8.21 -6.85 -13.12
C PRO A 153 -9.00 -8.05 -12.57
N ILE A 154 -10.12 -7.77 -11.90
CA ILE A 154 -11.12 -8.77 -11.51
C ILE A 154 -12.26 -8.78 -12.53
N GLU A 155 -12.59 -9.96 -13.05
CA GLU A 155 -13.71 -10.15 -13.98
C GLU A 155 -14.97 -10.60 -13.22
N ALA A 156 -16.08 -9.93 -13.48
CA ALA A 156 -17.38 -10.24 -12.89
C ALA A 156 -18.48 -10.25 -13.96
N SER A 157 -19.46 -11.13 -13.79
CA SER A 157 -20.67 -11.18 -14.60
C SER A 157 -21.88 -10.77 -13.78
N ILE A 158 -22.67 -9.81 -14.28
CA ILE A 158 -23.90 -9.34 -13.62
C ILE A 158 -25.10 -9.75 -14.47
N PHE A 159 -26.08 -10.41 -13.85
CA PHE A 159 -27.39 -10.65 -14.44
C PHE A 159 -28.49 -9.92 -13.66
N ASN A 160 -29.09 -8.90 -14.28
CA ASN A 160 -30.18 -8.14 -13.68
C ASN A 160 -31.53 -8.82 -13.96
N ALA A 161 -32.18 -9.36 -12.93
CA ALA A 161 -33.40 -10.13 -13.09
C ALA A 161 -34.59 -9.30 -13.60
N ASN A 162 -34.59 -7.99 -13.34
CA ASN A 162 -35.68 -7.08 -13.71
C ASN A 162 -35.73 -6.79 -15.21
N ASN A 163 -34.58 -6.59 -15.84
CA ASN A 163 -34.48 -6.28 -17.27
C ASN A 163 -33.95 -7.43 -18.14
N GLN A 164 -33.52 -8.54 -17.51
CA GLN A 164 -32.95 -9.74 -18.14
C GLN A 164 -31.68 -9.46 -18.96
N LEU A 165 -30.91 -8.45 -18.56
CA LEU A 165 -29.62 -8.11 -19.14
C LEU A 165 -28.51 -8.87 -18.43
N LEU A 166 -27.62 -9.46 -19.22
CA LEU A 166 -26.35 -10.02 -18.76
C LEU A 166 -25.23 -9.09 -19.24
N ASP A 167 -24.35 -8.69 -18.33
CA ASP A 167 -23.18 -7.88 -18.61
C ASP A 167 -21.92 -8.49 -17.99
N THR A 168 -20.77 -8.16 -18.56
CA THR A 168 -19.45 -8.58 -18.04
C THR A 168 -18.62 -7.34 -17.78
N VAL A 169 -18.10 -7.22 -16.56
CA VAL A 169 -17.35 -6.08 -16.05
C VAL A 169 -15.93 -6.51 -15.73
N TYR A 170 -14.97 -5.64 -16.05
CA TYR A 170 -13.56 -5.81 -15.72
C TYR A 170 -13.14 -4.68 -14.78
N LEU A 171 -13.05 -4.98 -13.49
CA LEU A 171 -12.68 -4.04 -12.44
C LEU A 171 -11.16 -3.85 -12.48
N GLN A 172 -10.68 -2.61 -12.53
CA GLN A 172 -9.26 -2.26 -12.75
C GLN A 172 -8.57 -1.65 -11.52
N SER A 173 -9.32 -1.39 -10.45
CA SER A 173 -8.84 -0.67 -9.26
C SER A 173 -9.82 -0.84 -8.11
N ASP A 174 -9.37 -0.54 -6.88
CA ASP A 174 -10.17 -0.57 -5.66
C ASP A 174 -11.41 0.31 -5.74
N SER A 175 -11.27 1.54 -6.23
CA SER A 175 -12.42 2.42 -6.48
C SER A 175 -13.52 1.79 -7.35
N GLN A 176 -13.14 0.98 -8.35
CA GLN A 176 -14.11 0.30 -9.21
C GLN A 176 -14.71 -0.91 -8.51
N LEU A 177 -13.92 -1.67 -7.75
CA LEU A 177 -14.40 -2.80 -6.97
C LEU A 177 -15.36 -2.36 -5.85
N TYR A 178 -14.97 -1.35 -5.07
CA TYR A 178 -15.78 -0.74 -4.03
C TYR A 178 -17.13 -0.29 -4.59
N SER A 179 -17.11 0.55 -5.64
CA SER A 179 -18.33 1.06 -6.27
C SER A 179 -19.19 -0.07 -6.85
N PHE A 180 -18.56 -1.08 -7.46
CA PHE A 180 -19.26 -2.23 -8.02
C PHE A 180 -20.02 -3.00 -6.95
N ILE A 181 -19.43 -3.21 -5.77
CA ILE A 181 -20.06 -3.93 -4.65
C ILE A 181 -21.19 -3.07 -4.04
N ASP A 182 -20.98 -1.77 -3.86
CA ASP A 182 -21.99 -0.85 -3.32
C ASP A 182 -23.23 -0.74 -4.24
N ASP A 183 -23.02 -0.80 -5.55
CA ASP A 183 -24.08 -0.68 -6.57
C ASP A 183 -24.85 -2.00 -6.83
N ILE A 184 -24.51 -3.14 -6.20
CA ILE A 184 -25.23 -4.41 -6.43
C ILE A 184 -26.66 -4.32 -5.88
N ASP A 185 -27.65 -4.36 -6.77
CA ASP A 185 -29.06 -4.42 -6.39
C ASP A 185 -29.44 -5.79 -5.78
N GLU A 186 -30.43 -5.83 -4.88
CA GLU A 186 -30.95 -7.09 -4.29
C GLU A 186 -31.46 -8.10 -5.34
N ASP A 187 -31.83 -7.62 -6.54
CA ASP A 187 -32.34 -8.44 -7.65
C ASP A 187 -31.25 -8.85 -8.65
N ASP A 188 -30.01 -8.38 -8.47
CA ASP A 188 -28.88 -8.74 -9.32
C ASP A 188 -28.28 -10.07 -8.89
N ILE A 189 -27.90 -10.88 -9.89
CA ILE A 189 -27.12 -12.09 -9.68
C ILE A 189 -25.72 -11.81 -10.18
N VAL A 190 -24.78 -11.67 -9.25
CA VAL A 190 -23.37 -11.39 -9.54
C VAL A 190 -22.56 -12.68 -9.40
N THR A 191 -21.71 -12.94 -10.38
CA THR A 191 -20.74 -14.04 -10.36
C THR A 191 -19.34 -13.47 -10.59
N LEU A 192 -18.37 -13.87 -9.76
CA LEU A 192 -16.96 -13.55 -9.99
C LEU A 192 -16.31 -14.68 -10.78
N GLU A 193 -15.42 -14.33 -11.72
CA GLU A 193 -14.64 -15.31 -12.45
C GLU A 193 -13.37 -15.66 -11.67
N PHE A 194 -13.30 -16.91 -11.20
CA PHE A 194 -12.14 -17.45 -10.51
C PHE A 194 -11.19 -18.20 -11.46
N PRO A 195 -9.89 -18.30 -11.13
CA PRO A 195 -9.25 -17.80 -9.91
C PRO A 195 -8.98 -16.30 -9.94
N ILE A 196 -8.94 -15.68 -8.74
CA ILE A 196 -8.42 -14.33 -8.53
C ILE A 196 -7.12 -14.41 -7.73
N THR A 197 -6.30 -13.38 -7.81
CA THR A 197 -5.05 -13.28 -7.05
C THR A 197 -5.15 -12.16 -6.04
N VAL A 198 -4.59 -12.38 -4.85
CA VAL A 198 -4.43 -11.38 -3.80
C VAL A 198 -2.97 -11.36 -3.33
N TYR A 199 -2.51 -10.23 -2.82
CA TYR A 199 -1.21 -10.07 -2.18
C TYR A 199 -1.42 -9.86 -0.68
N LEU A 200 -0.70 -10.58 0.17
CA LEU A 200 -0.65 -10.26 1.60
C LEU A 200 0.33 -9.09 1.84
N ALA A 201 0.24 -8.44 3.00
CA ALA A 201 1.14 -7.33 3.39
C ALA A 201 2.64 -7.63 3.18
N ASN A 202 3.08 -8.88 3.38
CA ASN A 202 4.46 -9.29 3.13
C ASN A 202 4.83 -9.52 1.65
N GLY A 203 3.96 -9.13 0.71
CA GLY A 203 4.10 -9.33 -0.73
C GLY A 203 3.85 -10.75 -1.22
N LEU A 204 3.41 -11.68 -0.36
CA LEU A 204 3.13 -13.06 -0.77
C LEU A 204 1.87 -13.12 -1.66
N GLU A 205 2.04 -13.61 -2.88
CA GLU A 205 0.95 -13.89 -3.81
C GLU A 205 0.15 -15.14 -3.38
N VAL A 206 -1.17 -15.00 -3.29
CA VAL A 206 -2.11 -16.08 -2.97
C VAL A 206 -3.17 -16.17 -4.07
N THR A 207 -3.30 -17.37 -4.67
CA THR A 207 -4.36 -17.65 -5.65
C THR A 207 -5.62 -18.17 -4.95
N ILE A 208 -6.75 -17.52 -5.19
CA ILE A 208 -8.06 -17.80 -4.61
C ILE A 208 -8.97 -18.43 -5.68
N ASN A 209 -9.61 -19.57 -5.38
CA ASN A 209 -10.36 -20.33 -6.39
C ASN A 209 -11.89 -20.25 -6.25
N ASN A 210 -12.40 -19.64 -5.19
CA ASN A 210 -13.85 -19.47 -4.93
C ASN A 210 -14.06 -18.45 -3.80
N LEU A 211 -15.33 -18.06 -3.56
CA LEU A 211 -15.68 -17.07 -2.54
C LEU A 211 -15.38 -17.53 -1.11
N ASN A 212 -15.46 -18.83 -0.80
CA ASN A 212 -15.16 -19.32 0.54
C ASN A 212 -13.66 -19.20 0.86
N GLU A 213 -12.81 -19.50 -0.13
CA GLU A 213 -11.36 -19.27 -0.04
C GLU A 213 -11.05 -17.78 0.09
N LEU A 214 -11.77 -16.92 -0.62
CA LEU A 214 -11.61 -15.47 -0.52
C LEU A 214 -11.94 -14.94 0.88
N GLU A 215 -13.13 -15.30 1.39
CA GLU A 215 -13.58 -14.93 2.73
C GLU A 215 -12.56 -15.37 3.79
N THR A 216 -12.11 -16.63 3.70
CA THR A 216 -11.09 -17.17 4.62
C THR A 216 -9.75 -16.46 4.48
N ALA A 217 -9.34 -16.07 3.27
CA ALA A 217 -8.06 -15.39 3.05
C ALA A 217 -8.07 -14.00 3.67
N ILE A 218 -9.14 -13.22 3.43
CA ILE A 218 -9.30 -11.89 4.00
C ILE A 218 -9.38 -11.96 5.53
N GLU A 219 -10.25 -12.81 6.10
CA GLU A 219 -10.39 -12.95 7.56
C GLU A 219 -9.09 -13.40 8.28
N ASN A 220 -8.20 -14.12 7.59
CA ASN A 220 -6.91 -14.52 8.18
C ASN A 220 -5.82 -13.46 8.01
N ALA A 221 -5.96 -12.55 7.05
CA ALA A 221 -5.04 -11.45 6.82
C ALA A 221 -5.41 -10.21 7.66
N ASP A 222 -6.69 -10.06 7.98
CA ASP A 222 -7.23 -9.04 8.87
C ASP A 222 -6.38 -8.91 10.15
N ASN A 223 -5.91 -7.69 10.45
CA ASN A 223 -5.06 -7.37 11.60
C ASN A 223 -3.73 -8.19 11.67
N THR A 224 -3.10 -8.52 10.54
CA THR A 224 -1.80 -9.25 10.51
C THR A 224 -0.58 -8.41 10.16
N CYS A 225 -0.78 -7.16 9.78
CA CYS A 225 0.23 -6.15 9.48
C CYS A 225 0.03 -4.95 10.43
N ASP A 226 0.95 -3.98 10.35
CA ASP A 226 0.66 -2.64 10.84
C ASP A 226 -0.23 -1.95 9.80
N GLU A 227 -1.25 -1.22 10.26
CA GLU A 227 -2.23 -0.56 9.38
C GLU A 227 -1.85 0.91 9.11
N ASP A 228 -0.67 1.34 9.59
CA ASP A 228 -0.09 2.69 9.44
C ASP A 228 -1.05 3.82 9.85
N ASP A 229 -1.95 3.47 10.78
CA ASP A 229 -3.05 4.26 11.29
C ASP A 229 -2.63 5.36 12.29
N ASP A 230 -1.33 5.56 12.40
CA ASP A 230 -0.73 6.46 13.34
C ASP A 230 -0.30 7.78 12.70
N TYR A 231 0.01 8.74 13.56
CA TYR A 231 0.50 10.05 13.14
C TYR A 231 2.01 10.13 13.29
N ASP A 232 2.67 9.00 13.56
CA ASP A 232 4.08 8.90 13.80
C ASP A 232 4.81 8.69 12.47
N TYR A 233 5.03 9.79 11.76
CA TYR A 233 5.95 9.82 10.63
C TYR A 233 7.42 9.55 11.05
N GLU A 234 7.70 9.34 12.35
CA GLU A 234 8.99 8.83 12.84
C GLU A 234 8.96 7.30 13.06
N ASP A 235 7.90 6.56 12.65
CA ASP A 235 7.99 5.10 12.59
C ASP A 235 8.88 4.67 11.41
N ASP A 236 10.15 4.81 11.76
CA ASP A 236 11.39 4.30 11.26
C ASP A 236 11.35 2.85 10.65
N ASP A 237 10.44 2.52 9.75
CA ASP A 237 10.53 1.31 8.94
C ASP A 237 11.06 1.58 7.53
N CYS A 238 11.56 0.52 6.91
CA CYS A 238 12.16 0.59 5.59
C CYS A 238 11.27 -0.19 4.61
N ASP A 239 9.96 0.00 4.70
CA ASP A 239 8.96 -0.77 3.96
C ASP A 239 9.20 -0.75 2.46
N ASN A 240 9.65 0.40 1.95
CA ASN A 240 9.98 0.59 0.54
C ASN A 240 11.48 0.43 0.22
N CYS A 241 12.31 0.09 1.21
CA CYS A 241 13.74 -0.06 1.00
C CYS A 241 14.09 -1.34 0.26
N THR A 242 14.95 -1.18 -0.73
CA THR A 242 15.49 -2.32 -1.47
C THR A 242 16.96 -2.52 -1.15
N LEU A 243 17.41 -3.77 -1.21
CA LEU A 243 18.83 -4.10 -1.08
C LEU A 243 19.69 -3.30 -2.08
N ALA A 244 19.17 -3.06 -3.28
CA ALA A 244 19.86 -2.28 -4.31
C ALA A 244 20.06 -0.82 -3.91
N MET A 245 19.07 -0.19 -3.27
CA MET A 245 19.18 1.20 -2.77
C MET A 245 20.29 1.33 -1.73
N VAL A 246 20.31 0.43 -0.74
CA VAL A 246 21.35 0.41 0.31
C VAL A 246 22.74 0.24 -0.30
N GLU A 247 22.90 -0.75 -1.17
CA GLU A 247 24.18 -1.00 -1.84
C GLU A 247 24.61 0.19 -2.70
N GLU A 248 23.68 0.82 -3.42
CA GLU A 248 23.96 1.99 -4.25
C GLU A 248 24.45 3.17 -3.41
N LEU A 249 23.77 3.49 -2.30
CA LEU A 249 24.15 4.58 -1.40
C LEU A 249 25.52 4.33 -0.77
N LEU A 250 25.71 3.16 -0.14
CA LEU A 250 26.98 2.83 0.53
C LEU A 250 28.18 2.83 -0.42
N LEU A 251 27.97 2.43 -1.69
CA LEU A 251 29.04 2.33 -2.69
C LEU A 251 29.34 3.63 -3.44
N ASN A 252 28.33 4.45 -3.70
CA ASN A 252 28.49 5.69 -4.46
C ASN A 252 28.93 6.87 -3.58
N CYS A 253 28.70 6.76 -2.27
CA CYS A 253 29.09 7.75 -1.29
C CYS A 253 30.34 7.31 -0.52
N SER A 254 31.27 8.22 -0.30
CA SER A 254 32.54 7.97 0.40
C SER A 254 32.64 8.80 1.67
N ASP A 255 33.40 8.30 2.64
CA ASP A 255 33.70 9.01 3.88
C ASP A 255 32.47 9.18 4.81
N TRP A 256 31.71 8.09 4.96
CA TRP A 256 30.61 8.03 5.92
C TRP A 256 31.11 8.24 7.35
N GLU A 257 30.43 9.08 8.11
CA GLU A 257 30.66 9.27 9.54
C GLU A 257 29.66 8.45 10.35
N VAL A 258 29.98 8.17 11.62
CA VAL A 258 29.06 7.53 12.55
C VAL A 258 28.65 8.57 13.59
N ASP A 259 27.37 8.95 13.59
CA ASP A 259 26.79 9.92 14.52
C ASP A 259 25.99 9.25 15.65
N LYS A 260 25.50 8.01 15.43
CA LYS A 260 24.88 7.17 16.46
C LYS A 260 25.56 5.81 16.58
N LEU A 261 25.94 5.46 17.80
CA LEU A 261 26.45 4.13 18.13
C LEU A 261 26.04 3.71 19.53
N GLU A 262 25.13 2.75 19.61
CA GLU A 262 24.70 2.15 20.86
C GLU A 262 25.00 0.66 20.86
N ARG A 263 25.61 0.14 21.95
CA ARG A 263 25.87 -1.29 22.14
C ARG A 263 25.49 -1.74 23.53
N ASN A 264 24.62 -2.75 23.60
CA ASN A 264 24.07 -3.33 24.82
C ASN A 264 23.50 -2.27 25.76
N ASN A 265 22.68 -1.35 25.24
CA ASN A 265 22.13 -0.20 25.97
C ASN A 265 23.17 0.79 26.52
N ASN A 266 24.36 0.88 25.90
CA ASN A 266 25.34 1.92 26.23
C ASN A 266 25.57 2.79 25.00
N ASP A 267 25.52 4.10 25.21
CA ASP A 267 25.83 5.14 24.23
C ASP A 267 27.36 5.26 24.05
N TYR A 268 27.79 5.18 22.79
CA TYR A 268 29.14 5.38 22.29
C TYR A 268 29.18 6.36 21.12
N ASP A 269 28.19 7.26 20.97
CA ASP A 269 28.04 8.17 19.84
C ASP A 269 29.36 8.88 19.49
N ASN A 270 30.09 9.35 20.51
CA ASN A 270 31.32 10.12 20.34
C ASN A 270 32.59 9.28 20.09
N LEU A 271 32.48 7.94 20.05
CA LEU A 271 33.66 7.06 20.05
C LEU A 271 34.39 7.06 18.70
N TYR A 272 33.63 7.20 17.61
CA TYR A 272 34.13 7.19 16.23
C TYR A 272 34.06 8.56 15.55
N ASP A 273 34.01 9.64 16.34
CA ASP A 273 34.11 11.01 15.83
C ASP A 273 35.34 11.20 14.92
N GLY A 274 35.10 11.64 13.68
CA GLY A 274 36.13 11.87 12.66
C GLY A 274 36.72 10.60 12.06
N TYR A 275 36.01 9.47 12.14
CA TYR A 275 36.31 8.26 11.39
C TYR A 275 35.50 8.26 10.08
N GLU A 276 36.19 8.02 8.98
CA GLU A 276 35.63 8.01 7.62
C GLU A 276 35.51 6.57 7.14
N PHE A 277 34.29 6.03 7.12
CA PHE A 277 33.96 4.69 6.68
C PHE A 277 33.71 4.65 5.17
N ASN A 278 34.30 3.67 4.49
CA ASN A 278 34.25 3.55 3.05
C ASN A 278 33.96 2.10 2.64
N PHE A 279 32.95 1.90 1.79
CA PHE A 279 32.46 0.59 1.36
C PHE A 279 32.87 0.33 -0.10
N PHE A 280 33.21 -0.92 -0.42
CA PHE A 280 33.64 -1.31 -1.76
C PHE A 280 32.85 -2.48 -2.31
N SER A 281 32.64 -2.49 -3.63
CA SER A 281 31.80 -3.46 -4.36
C SER A 281 32.30 -4.92 -4.33
N ASN A 282 33.50 -5.15 -3.82
CA ASN A 282 34.06 -6.47 -3.57
C ASN A 282 33.77 -6.99 -2.15
N GLY A 283 32.92 -6.31 -1.37
CA GLY A 283 32.58 -6.65 0.01
C GLY A 283 33.66 -6.28 1.04
N THR A 284 34.61 -5.43 0.67
CA THR A 284 35.62 -4.90 1.62
C THR A 284 35.24 -3.52 2.11
N MET A 285 35.75 -3.15 3.28
CA MET A 285 35.64 -1.81 3.86
C MET A 285 37.01 -1.26 4.24
N SER A 286 37.13 0.07 4.25
CA SER A 286 38.23 0.75 4.94
C SER A 286 37.67 1.84 5.85
N VAL A 287 38.32 2.03 6.99
CA VAL A 287 38.00 3.11 7.92
C VAL A 287 39.25 3.94 8.14
N TYR A 288 39.18 5.23 7.84
CA TYR A 288 40.29 6.16 7.99
C TYR A 288 40.06 7.11 9.16
N TRP A 289 41.06 7.30 10.01
CA TRP A 289 41.04 8.34 11.03
C TRP A 289 42.46 8.78 11.36
N SER A 290 42.70 10.09 11.41
CA SER A 290 43.98 10.66 11.90
C SER A 290 45.26 10.04 11.27
N GLY A 291 45.22 9.63 10.00
CA GLY A 291 46.34 9.01 9.29
C GLY A 291 46.51 7.50 9.49
N ILE A 292 45.58 6.84 10.17
CA ILE A 292 45.49 5.38 10.36
C ILE A 292 44.37 4.85 9.46
N THR A 293 44.57 3.65 8.92
CA THR A 293 43.53 2.93 8.18
C THR A 293 43.36 1.54 8.76
N ALA A 294 42.13 1.21 9.15
CA ALA A 294 41.70 -0.17 9.39
C ALA A 294 41.00 -0.72 8.16
N TYR A 295 40.98 -2.05 8.05
CA TYR A 295 40.30 -2.77 6.99
C TYR A 295 39.32 -3.76 7.58
N GLY A 296 38.20 -3.94 6.89
CA GLY A 296 37.16 -4.88 7.26
C GLY A 296 36.42 -5.40 6.03
N THR A 297 35.28 -6.02 6.30
CA THR A 297 34.36 -6.53 5.29
C THR A 297 32.94 -6.13 5.62
N TRP A 298 32.12 -6.03 4.57
CA TRP A 298 30.68 -5.86 4.71
C TRP A 298 29.94 -6.75 3.72
N ILE A 299 28.71 -7.12 4.07
CA ILE A 299 27.78 -7.84 3.22
C ILE A 299 26.38 -7.33 3.53
N ALA A 300 25.60 -6.99 2.51
CA ALA A 300 24.17 -6.75 2.64
C ALA A 300 23.38 -7.89 1.99
N SER A 301 22.27 -8.31 2.59
CA SER A 301 21.37 -9.34 2.06
C SER A 301 19.97 -9.22 2.67
N GLY A 302 18.97 -9.88 2.10
CA GLY A 302 17.58 -9.78 2.58
C GLY A 302 16.69 -8.96 1.64
N SER A 303 15.52 -8.55 2.13
CA SER A 303 14.50 -7.79 1.39
C SER A 303 13.52 -7.13 2.35
N GLY A 304 13.02 -5.92 2.01
CA GLY A 304 12.13 -5.15 2.88
C GLY A 304 12.76 -4.91 4.26
N ASN A 305 11.95 -5.05 5.31
CA ASN A 305 12.40 -4.87 6.71
C ASN A 305 13.36 -5.95 7.23
N ASP A 306 13.63 -7.00 6.46
CA ASP A 306 14.59 -8.06 6.78
C ASP A 306 15.98 -7.85 6.13
N ILE A 307 16.28 -6.66 5.60
CA ILE A 307 17.61 -6.36 5.04
C ILE A 307 18.65 -6.36 6.18
N GLU A 308 19.57 -7.33 6.14
CA GLU A 308 20.68 -7.48 7.07
C GLU A 308 21.99 -6.95 6.46
N ILE A 309 22.70 -6.10 7.21
CA ILE A 309 24.04 -5.61 6.89
C ILE A 309 25.03 -6.14 7.93
N ILE A 310 25.89 -7.06 7.51
CA ILE A 310 26.96 -7.61 8.35
C ILE A 310 28.19 -6.73 8.20
N VAL A 311 28.66 -6.14 9.29
CA VAL A 311 29.90 -5.35 9.35
C VAL A 311 30.95 -6.08 10.20
N ASP A 312 32.16 -6.24 9.67
CA ASP A 312 33.30 -6.80 10.42
C ASP A 312 34.59 -6.02 10.15
N VAL A 313 34.94 -5.13 11.07
CA VAL A 313 36.21 -4.40 11.12
C VAL A 313 36.95 -4.84 12.39
N PRO A 314 37.97 -5.73 12.31
CA PRO A 314 38.61 -6.31 13.49
C PRO A 314 39.22 -5.29 14.48
N ASP A 315 39.66 -4.13 13.97
CA ASP A 315 40.23 -3.06 14.78
C ASP A 315 39.17 -2.16 15.43
N LEU A 316 37.90 -2.25 15.01
CA LEU A 316 36.76 -1.44 15.48
C LEU A 316 35.60 -2.35 15.91
N PRO A 317 35.74 -3.11 17.00
CA PRO A 317 34.78 -4.17 17.34
C PRO A 317 33.36 -3.67 17.69
N LEU A 318 33.16 -2.39 17.97
CA LEU A 318 31.84 -1.87 18.36
C LEU A 318 30.93 -1.60 17.16
N CYS A 319 31.46 -1.37 15.95
CA CYS A 319 30.64 -1.33 14.73
C CYS A 319 30.30 -2.75 14.23
N ASN A 320 30.95 -3.79 14.75
CA ASN A 320 30.76 -5.15 14.22
C ASN A 320 29.47 -5.77 14.75
N ASN A 321 28.55 -6.07 13.85
CA ASN A 321 27.32 -6.80 14.15
C ASN A 321 26.68 -7.32 12.87
N ASN A 322 25.64 -8.11 13.05
CA ASN A 322 24.62 -8.39 12.06
C ASN A 322 23.51 -7.36 12.27
N TRP A 323 23.57 -6.25 11.53
CA TRP A 323 22.64 -5.15 11.70
C TRP A 323 21.42 -5.34 10.81
N ILE A 324 20.23 -4.95 11.28
CA ILE A 324 19.04 -4.88 10.44
C ILE A 324 18.88 -3.43 10.00
N LEU A 325 18.63 -3.21 8.71
CA LEU A 325 18.29 -1.90 8.18
C LEU A 325 16.97 -1.46 8.80
N HIS A 326 17.00 -0.29 9.40
CA HIS A 326 15.85 0.31 10.05
C HIS A 326 15.27 1.40 9.15
N GLU A 327 16.11 2.32 8.68
CA GLU A 327 15.65 3.49 7.93
C GLU A 327 16.75 4.00 6.98
N ILE A 328 16.35 4.58 5.84
CA ILE A 328 17.21 5.39 4.97
C ILE A 328 16.60 6.77 4.77
N GLU A 329 17.20 7.79 5.37
CA GLU A 329 16.88 9.19 5.06
C GLU A 329 17.82 9.65 3.93
N ASN A 330 17.32 10.07 2.77
CA ASN A 330 18.17 10.60 1.70
C ASN A 330 17.76 12.01 1.25
N CYS A 331 18.02 12.97 2.13
CA CYS A 331 17.70 14.38 1.95
C CYS A 331 18.77 15.12 1.14
N SER A 332 18.41 16.27 0.56
CA SER A 332 19.31 16.99 -0.36
C SER A 332 20.66 17.39 0.25
N ASP A 333 20.71 17.60 1.57
CA ASP A 333 21.91 18.05 2.28
C ASP A 333 22.48 16.99 3.25
N GLU A 334 21.77 15.88 3.46
CA GLU A 334 22.13 14.83 4.42
C GLU A 334 21.50 13.48 4.03
N THR A 335 22.30 12.42 4.10
CA THR A 335 21.91 11.03 3.90
C THR A 335 22.24 10.26 5.17
N LYS A 336 21.26 9.55 5.74
CA LYS A 336 21.42 8.68 6.91
C LYS A 336 21.04 7.26 6.56
N ILE A 337 21.76 6.31 7.13
CA ILE A 337 21.44 4.88 7.09
C ILE A 337 21.41 4.42 8.55
N ASP A 338 20.22 4.22 9.11
CA ASP A 338 20.03 3.76 10.48
C ASP A 338 19.90 2.24 10.51
N LEU A 339 20.67 1.60 11.38
CA LEU A 339 20.70 0.17 11.53
C LEU A 339 20.48 -0.23 12.99
N ARG A 340 19.56 -1.16 13.25
CA ARG A 340 19.17 -1.57 14.61
C ARG A 340 19.22 -3.09 14.79
N VAL A 341 19.38 -3.54 16.03
CA VAL A 341 19.24 -4.96 16.42
C VAL A 341 18.49 -5.02 17.75
N GLY A 342 17.18 -5.22 17.66
CA GLY A 342 16.27 -5.02 18.79
C GLY A 342 16.41 -3.59 19.36
N ASP A 343 15.92 -3.40 20.58
CA ASP A 343 15.80 -2.06 21.17
C ASP A 343 17.11 -1.51 21.79
N ALA A 344 18.25 -2.20 21.60
CA ALA A 344 19.44 -2.01 22.44
C ALA A 344 20.74 -1.67 21.69
N ASP A 345 20.81 -2.05 20.41
CA ASP A 345 21.99 -1.89 19.57
C ASP A 345 21.57 -1.04 18.36
N ARG A 346 22.28 0.08 18.14
CA ARG A 346 22.05 1.01 17.03
C ARG A 346 23.37 1.42 16.40
N LEU A 347 23.41 1.56 15.08
CA LEU A 347 24.51 2.12 14.33
C LEU A 347 23.93 2.94 13.18
N ARG A 348 24.19 4.25 13.19
CA ARG A 348 23.77 5.14 12.10
C ARG A 348 24.99 5.69 11.39
N TYR A 349 24.97 5.58 10.06
CA TYR A 349 25.93 6.26 9.20
C TYR A 349 25.30 7.54 8.66
N VAL A 350 26.07 8.62 8.61
CA VAL A 350 25.65 9.91 8.05
C VAL A 350 26.68 10.43 7.06
N ASN A 351 26.21 11.04 5.97
CA ASN A 351 27.04 11.71 4.97
C ASN A 351 26.20 12.69 4.14
N ASN A 352 26.82 13.47 3.26
CA ASN A 352 26.11 14.21 2.21
C ASN A 352 26.46 13.58 0.85
N CYS A 353 25.55 12.75 0.34
CA CYS A 353 25.78 11.91 -0.84
C CYS A 353 25.22 12.48 -2.15
N ASN A 354 24.65 13.69 -2.13
CA ASN A 354 23.88 14.28 -3.23
C ASN A 354 24.63 15.31 -4.11
#